data_AF-A0A2H0XS47-F1
#
_entry.id   AF-A0A2H0XS47-F1
#
_cell.length_a   1.000
_cell.length_b   1.000
_cell.length_c   1.000
_cell.angle_alpha   90.00
_cell.angle_beta   90.00
_cell.angle_gamma   90.00
#
_symmetry.space_group_name_H-M   'P 1'
#
loop_
_entity.id
_entity.type
_entity.pdbx_description
1 polymer ?
#
loop_
_entity_poly.entity_id
_entity_poly.type
_entity_poly.pdbx_seq_one_letter_code
_entity_poly.pdbx_strand_id
1 'polypeptide(L)' 'MLLVNPWIADFAAFDLWAKPVGLLSIAKYLMKFGYEIDFLDLTDRLKWNDPVDAKSRDGRGHYQKTILPKPEV' A
#
# COMPACT_ATOMS: atom_id res chain seq x y z
N MET A 1 -11.73 8.06 -12.36
CA MET A 1 -11.49 8.71 -11.04
C MET A 1 -10.42 7.92 -10.33
N LEU A 2 -9.39 8.58 -9.77
CA LEU A 2 -8.22 7.90 -9.20
C LEU A 2 -8.30 7.81 -7.68
N LEU A 3 -8.13 6.59 -7.15
CA LEU A 3 -8.01 6.29 -5.73
C LEU A 3 -6.61 5.76 -5.43
N VAL A 4 -5.90 6.40 -4.49
CA VAL A 4 -4.52 6.06 -4.15
C VAL A 4 -4.41 5.66 -2.68
N ASN A 5 -3.85 4.49 -2.41
CA ASN A 5 -3.30 4.14 -1.11
C ASN A 5 -1.80 4.45 -1.12
N PRO A 6 -1.34 5.51 -0.43
CA PRO A 6 0.03 6.01 -0.58
C PRO A 6 1.07 5.16 0.18
N TRP A 7 2.35 5.41 -0.08
CA TRP A 7 3.43 4.89 0.75
C TRP A 7 3.34 5.37 2.19
N ILE A 8 3.90 4.58 3.10
CA ILE A 8 3.85 4.81 4.54
C ILE A 8 5.21 5.31 5.02
N ALA A 9 5.23 6.40 5.78
CA ALA A 9 6.41 6.90 6.48
C ALA A 9 6.35 6.51 7.97
N ASP A 10 6.59 5.24 8.27
CA ASP A 10 6.57 4.70 9.64
C ASP A 10 7.64 3.60 9.78
N PHE A 11 8.42 3.66 10.86
CA PHE A 11 9.47 2.68 11.16
C PHE A 11 8.92 1.31 11.55
N ALA A 12 7.69 1.29 12.10
CA ALA A 12 7.00 0.09 12.57
C ALA A 12 6.11 -0.58 11.51
N ALA A 13 5.97 0.02 10.32
CA ALA A 13 5.12 -0.54 9.27
C ALA A 13 5.59 -1.95 8.85
N PHE A 14 4.64 -2.89 8.85
CA PHE A 14 4.83 -4.28 8.47
C PHE A 14 3.58 -4.80 7.76
N ASP A 15 3.76 -5.55 6.69
CA ASP A 15 2.66 -6.14 5.94
C ASP A 15 2.23 -7.46 6.58
N LEU A 16 1.11 -7.40 7.31
CA LEU A 16 0.35 -8.54 7.82
C LEU A 16 -0.85 -8.83 6.89
N TRP A 17 -0.59 -8.96 5.59
CA TRP A 17 -1.62 -9.03 4.55
C TRP A 17 -2.49 -7.76 4.51
N ALA A 18 -1.86 -6.61 4.72
CA ALA A 18 -2.53 -5.33 4.74
C ALA A 18 -3.17 -5.04 3.38
N LYS A 19 -4.43 -4.62 3.41
CA LYS A 19 -5.17 -4.14 2.23
C LYS A 19 -5.97 -2.89 2.61
N PRO A 20 -6.10 -1.90 1.73
CA PRO A 20 -6.82 -0.65 2.03
C PRO A 20 -8.34 -0.85 1.90
N VAL A 21 -8.92 -1.67 2.78
CA VAL A 21 -10.35 -2.08 2.74
C VAL A 21 -11.30 -0.88 2.76
N GLY A 22 -10.97 0.18 3.49
CA GLY A 22 -11.74 1.42 3.47
C GLY A 22 -11.80 2.03 2.06
N LEU A 23 -10.66 2.13 1.38
CA LEU A 23 -10.57 2.69 0.03
C LEU A 23 -11.27 1.80 -1.01
N LEU A 24 -11.15 0.47 -0.87
CA LEU A 24 -11.90 -0.48 -1.70
C LEU A 24 -13.42 -0.38 -1.51
N SER A 25 -13.86 -0.08 -0.28
CA SER A 25 -15.28 0.14 0.02
C SER A 25 -15.80 1.42 -0.64
N ILE A 26 -15.00 2.48 -0.60
CA ILE A 26 -15.29 3.74 -1.31
C ILE A 26 -15.36 3.49 -2.83
N ALA A 27 -14.38 2.77 -3.40
CA ALA A 27 -14.38 2.39 -4.82
C ALA A 27 -15.68 1.67 -5.20
N LYS A 28 -16.10 0.68 -4.41
CA LYS A 28 -17.35 -0.06 -4.62
C LYS A 28 -18.57 0.86 -4.63
N TYR A 29 -18.63 1.82 -3.72
CA TYR A 29 -19.74 2.77 -3.66
C TYR A 29 -19.75 3.66 -4.91
N LEU A 30 -18.61 4.23 -5.28
CA LEU A 30 -18.49 5.11 -6.45
C LEU A 30 -18.82 4.38 -7.77
N MET A 31 -18.37 3.14 -7.94
CA MET A 31 -18.76 2.33 -9.11
C MET A 31 -20.28 2.16 -9.24
N LYS A 32 -21.03 2.07 -8.12
CA LYS A 32 -22.50 1.98 -8.16
C LYS A 32 -23.17 3.26 -8.68
N PHE A 33 -22.51 4.41 -8.59
CA PHE A 33 -22.99 5.67 -9.14
C PHE A 33 -22.50 5.94 -10.58
N GLY A 34 -21.89 4.93 -11.22
CA GLY A 34 -21.45 5.02 -12.61
C GLY A 34 -20.06 5.65 -12.80
N TYR A 35 -19.27 5.80 -11.74
CA TYR A 35 -17.89 6.25 -11.87
C TYR A 35 -16.96 5.11 -12.29
N GLU A 36 -16.12 5.36 -13.29
CA GLU A 36 -14.96 4.53 -13.60
C GLU A 36 -13.84 4.80 -12.58
N ILE A 37 -13.27 3.73 -12.01
CA ILE A 37 -12.29 3.81 -10.94
C ILE A 37 -10.94 3.27 -11.41
N ASP A 38 -9.92 4.12 -11.31
CA ASP A 38 -8.52 3.75 -11.35
C ASP A 38 -8.02 3.61 -9.91
N PHE A 39 -7.39 2.49 -9.58
CA PHE A 39 -6.96 2.19 -8.22
C PHE A 39 -5.47 1.90 -8.16
N LEU A 40 -4.77 2.62 -7.28
CA LEU A 40 -3.33 2.53 -7.10
C LEU A 40 -2.98 2.26 -5.65
N ASP A 41 -2.53 1.04 -5.36
CA ASP A 41 -1.98 0.68 -4.05
C ASP A 41 -0.46 0.71 -4.08
N LEU A 42 0.12 1.76 -3.48
CA LEU A 42 1.58 1.92 -3.36
C LEU A 42 2.16 1.04 -2.24
N THR A 43 1.34 0.43 -1.39
CA THR A 43 1.79 -0.48 -0.33
C THR A 43 1.83 -1.94 -0.75
N ASP A 44 1.42 -2.28 -1.98
CA ASP A 44 1.45 -3.65 -2.46
C ASP A 44 2.87 -4.11 -2.81
N ARG A 45 3.53 -4.76 -1.85
CA ARG A 45 4.91 -5.26 -1.98
C ARG A 45 5.10 -6.25 -3.14
N LEU A 46 4.05 -6.99 -3.52
CA LEU A 46 4.13 -7.96 -4.61
C LEU A 46 4.02 -7.27 -5.98
N LYS A 47 3.33 -6.13 -6.06
CA LYS A 47 3.15 -5.36 -7.30
C LYS A 47 4.40 -4.58 -7.70
N TRP A 48 5.13 -4.04 -6.73
CA TRP A 48 6.25 -3.12 -6.99
C TRP A 48 7.61 -3.82 -7.19
N ASN A 49 7.60 -5.15 -7.31
CA ASN A 49 8.80 -5.98 -7.41
C ASN A 49 9.80 -5.68 -6.28
N ASP A 50 9.27 -5.37 -5.09
CA ASP A 50 10.09 -5.19 -3.90
C ASP A 50 10.87 -6.49 -3.66
N PRO A 51 12.15 -6.41 -3.27
CA PRO A 51 12.91 -7.58 -2.85
C PRO A 51 12.12 -8.39 -1.84
N VAL A 52 11.58 -9.53 -2.29
CA VAL A 52 10.84 -10.44 -1.43
C VAL A 52 11.87 -11.19 -0.61
N ASP A 53 11.92 -10.90 0.67
CA ASP A 53 12.78 -11.60 1.60
C ASP A 53 12.43 -13.10 1.51
N ALA A 54 13.41 -13.98 1.27
CA ALA A 54 13.15 -15.41 1.01
C ALA A 54 12.40 -16.11 2.17
N LYS A 55 12.35 -15.46 3.35
CA LYS A 55 11.60 -15.85 4.54
C LYS A 55 10.11 -15.50 4.50
N SER A 56 9.67 -14.64 3.56
CA SER A 56 8.29 -14.18 3.31
C SER A 56 7.40 -15.26 2.65
N ARG A 57 7.52 -16.51 3.10
CA ARG A 57 6.90 -17.66 2.41
C ARG A 57 5.37 -17.68 2.45
N ASP A 58 4.75 -16.88 3.31
CA ASP A 58 3.30 -16.81 3.53
C ASP A 58 2.66 -15.50 3.07
N GLY A 59 3.40 -14.64 2.36
CA GLY A 59 2.90 -13.36 1.85
C GLY A 59 2.98 -12.19 2.84
N ARG A 60 3.50 -12.38 4.06
CA ARG A 60 3.79 -11.29 5.02
C ARG A 60 5.22 -10.78 4.91
N GLY A 61 5.52 -9.61 5.45
CA GLY A 61 6.90 -9.17 5.60
C GLY A 61 7.06 -7.67 5.79
N HIS A 62 8.33 -7.26 5.92
CA HIS A 62 8.67 -5.84 5.99
C HIS A 62 8.43 -5.16 4.65
N TYR A 63 7.99 -3.90 4.70
CA TYR A 63 8.06 -2.99 3.56
C TYR A 63 9.52 -2.60 3.29
N GLN A 64 9.80 -2.19 2.06
CA GLN A 64 11.07 -1.54 1.73
C GLN A 64 11.21 -0.25 2.54
N LYS A 65 12.37 -0.06 3.16
CA LYS A 65 12.65 1.08 4.04
C LYS A 65 13.67 1.98 3.39
N THR A 66 13.38 3.27 3.39
CA THR A 66 14.34 4.32 3.00
C THR A 66 14.67 5.13 4.24
N ILE A 67 15.95 5.38 4.48
CA ILE A 67 16.39 6.27 5.57
C ILE A 67 16.01 7.70 5.18
N LEU A 68 15.20 8.35 5.99
CA LEU A 68 14.83 9.75 5.80
C LEU A 68 15.83 10.67 6.53
N PRO A 69 16.17 11.83 5.96
CA PRO A 69 16.95 12.83 6.67
C PRO A 69 16.17 13.34 7.88
N LYS A 70 16.89 13.83 8.89
CA LYS A 70 16.24 14.56 9.98
C LYS A 70 15.61 15.84 9.42
N PRO A 71 14.43 16.25 9.89
CA PRO A 71 13.83 17.51 9.47
C PRO A 71 14.75 18.67 9.82
N GLU A 72 14.73 19.71 8.98
CA GLU A 72 15.34 20.99 9.30
C GLU A 72 14.59 21.59 10.50
N VAL A 73 15.35 22.05 11.51
CA VAL A 73 14.82 22.62 12.75
C VAL A 73 14.21 23.99 12.48
#